data_AF-A0A954Q9N3-F1
#
_entry.id   AF-A0A954Q9N3-F1
#
_cell.length_a   1.000
_cell.length_b   1.000
_cell.length_c   1.000
_cell.angle_alpha   90.00
_cell.angle_beta   90.00
_cell.angle_gamma   90.00
#
_symmetry.space_group_name_H-M   'P 1'
#
loop_
_entity.id
_entity.type
_entity.pdbx_description
1 polymer ?
#
loop_
_entity_poly.entity_id
_entity_poly.type
_entity_poly.pdbx_seq_one_letter_code
_entity_poly.pdbx_strand_id
1 'polypeptide(L)'
;MKSKQTRLLKEATSGAESQAWDEATIWLEQVEADARRARSAASVAVELIEQQDLAMALVRITEACELESQYHQNLAWGPLRDLISYRSHDGRMYRCLLPTSRNDLGA
;
A
#
# COMPACT_ATOMS: atom_id res chain seq x y z
N MET A 1 6.37 13.52 -5.68
CA MET A 1 7.00 14.56 -4.83
C MET A 1 6.97 14.06 -3.39
N LYS A 2 7.98 14.36 -2.57
CA LYS A 2 8.06 13.93 -1.15
C LYS A 2 7.94 15.12 -0.21
N SER A 3 7.46 14.90 1.01
CA SER A 3 7.35 15.92 2.08
C SER A 3 8.64 16.75 2.22
N LYS A 4 9.79 16.07 2.28
CA LYS A 4 11.12 16.69 2.38
C LYS A 4 11.44 17.64 1.21
N GLN A 5 11.00 17.32 -0.01
CA GLN A 5 11.24 18.18 -1.18
C GLN A 5 10.36 19.42 -1.11
N THR A 6 9.11 19.26 -0.69
CA THR A 6 8.14 20.35 -0.52
C THR A 6 8.58 21.33 0.57
N ARG A 7 9.15 20.82 1.67
CA ARG A 7 9.74 21.66 2.72
C ARG A 7 10.88 22.54 2.20
N LEU A 8 11.73 22.02 1.30
CA LEU A 8 12.79 22.82 0.68
C LEU A 8 12.20 23.92 -0.22
N LEU A 9 11.06 23.67 -0.89
CA LEU A 9 10.36 24.68 -1.68
C LEU A 9 9.73 25.77 -0.80
N LYS A 10 9.14 25.39 0.34
CA LYS A 10 8.66 26.34 1.36
C LYS A 10 9.78 27.29 1.80
N GLU A 11 10.96 26.76 2.10
CA GLU A 11 12.12 27.53 2.55
C GLU A 11 12.71 28.43 1.45
N ALA A 12 12.54 28.04 0.17
CA ALA A 12 13.03 28.77 -0.99
C ALA A 12 12.06 29.85 -1.53
N THR A 13 10.83 29.90 -1.01
CA THR A 13 9.76 30.80 -1.49
C THR A 13 9.26 31.69 -0.35
N SER A 14 8.49 32.74 -0.66
CA SER A 14 8.02 33.69 0.35
C SER A 14 6.54 34.05 0.17
N GLY A 15 5.94 34.61 1.22
CA GLY A 15 4.53 35.02 1.22
C GLY A 15 3.57 33.85 0.98
N ALA A 16 2.58 34.07 0.11
CA ALA A 16 1.52 33.11 -0.18
C ALA A 16 2.05 31.79 -0.76
N GLU A 17 3.14 31.82 -1.54
CA GLU A 17 3.72 30.61 -2.12
C GLU A 17 4.34 29.74 -1.04
N SER A 18 5.09 30.32 -0.10
CA SER A 18 5.65 29.59 1.04
C SER A 18 4.55 28.94 1.89
N GLN A 19 3.43 29.63 2.10
CA GLN A 19 2.29 29.09 2.83
C GLN A 19 1.65 27.89 2.10
N ALA A 20 1.47 27.98 0.78
CA ALA A 20 0.97 26.85 -0.02
C ALA A 20 1.90 25.64 0.05
N TRP A 21 3.22 25.87 0.07
CA TRP A 21 4.20 24.78 0.24
C TRP A 21 4.19 24.20 1.66
N ASP A 22 3.84 24.98 2.68
CA ASP A 22 3.65 24.47 4.04
C ASP A 22 2.46 23.51 4.13
N GLU A 23 1.31 23.92 3.58
CA GLU A 23 0.11 23.07 3.51
C GLU A 23 0.37 21.78 2.72
N ALA A 24 1.06 21.89 1.59
CA ALA A 24 1.46 20.73 0.80
C ALA A 24 2.45 19.82 1.55
N THR A 25 3.33 20.37 2.39
CA THR A 25 4.26 19.59 3.20
C THR A 25 3.50 18.77 4.23
N ILE A 26 2.58 19.39 4.98
CA ILE A 26 1.75 18.73 5.98
C ILE A 26 0.94 17.59 5.33
N TRP A 27 0.31 17.86 4.19
CA TRP A 27 -0.46 16.84 3.47
C TRP A 27 0.43 15.66 3.04
N LEU A 28 1.62 15.92 2.47
CA LEU A 28 2.54 14.86 2.06
C LEU A 28 3.10 14.07 3.23
N GLU A 29 3.33 14.68 4.39
CA GLU A 29 3.74 13.97 5.60
C GLU A 29 2.69 12.95 6.05
N GLN A 30 1.41 13.32 5.95
CA GLN A 30 0.30 12.43 6.27
C GLN A 30 0.19 11.27 5.27
N VAL A 31 0.24 11.56 3.96
CA VAL A 31 0.24 10.53 2.90
C VAL A 31 1.40 9.56 3.11
N GLU A 32 2.60 10.07 3.40
CA GLU A 32 3.78 9.23 3.63
C GLU A 32 3.67 8.39 4.91
N ALA A 33 3.05 8.91 5.97
CA ALA A 33 2.79 8.18 7.20
C ALA A 33 1.79 7.03 6.96
N ASP A 34 0.70 7.29 6.25
CA ASP A 34 -0.29 6.27 5.92
C ASP A 34 0.28 5.22 4.97
N ALA A 35 1.09 5.62 3.99
CA ALA A 35 1.80 4.68 3.12
C ALA A 35 2.73 3.73 3.91
N ARG A 36 3.42 4.24 4.94
CA ARG A 36 4.24 3.39 5.83
C ARG A 36 3.37 2.42 6.63
N ARG A 37 2.24 2.88 7.15
CA ARG A 37 1.29 2.04 7.90
C ARG A 37 0.68 0.94 7.01
N ALA A 38 0.24 1.28 5.81
CA ALA A 38 -0.29 0.34 4.84
C ALA A 38 0.73 -0.74 4.49
N ARG A 39 1.98 -0.34 4.25
CA ARG A 39 3.08 -1.29 4.02
C ARG A 39 3.34 -2.20 5.22
N SER A 40 3.32 -1.65 6.43
CA SER A 40 3.49 -2.44 7.65
C SER A 40 2.38 -3.46 7.81
N ALA A 41 1.12 -3.05 7.62
CA ALA A 41 -0.04 -3.94 7.71
C ALA A 41 0.02 -5.05 6.65
N ALA A 42 0.40 -4.73 5.41
CA ALA A 42 0.62 -5.72 4.36
C ALA A 42 1.76 -6.70 4.69
N SER A 43 2.85 -6.24 5.30
CA SER A 43 3.95 -7.10 5.74
C SER A 43 3.48 -8.10 6.81
N VAL A 44 2.75 -7.62 7.81
CA VAL A 44 2.16 -8.48 8.86
C VAL A 44 1.16 -9.47 8.27
N ALA A 45 0.37 -9.06 7.25
CA ALA A 45 -0.53 -9.98 6.57
C ALA A 45 0.23 -11.13 5.90
N VAL A 46 1.38 -10.87 5.27
CA VAL A 46 2.24 -11.91 4.68
C VAL A 46 2.75 -12.88 5.74
N GLU A 47 3.24 -12.38 6.87
CA GLU A 47 3.69 -13.22 8.00
C GLU A 47 2.55 -14.11 8.55
N LEU A 48 1.33 -13.59 8.63
CA LEU A 48 0.16 -14.33 9.09
C LEU A 48 -0.27 -15.41 8.09
N ILE A 49 -0.10 -15.19 6.78
CA ILE A 49 -0.32 -16.24 5.76
C ILE A 49 0.65 -17.40 5.98
N GLU A 50 1.92 -17.12 6.28
CA GLU A 50 2.93 -18.15 6.57
C GLU A 50 2.56 -18.96 7.82
N GLN A 51 1.95 -18.32 8.80
CA GLN A 51 1.43 -18.94 10.03
C GLN A 51 0.07 -19.63 9.83
N GLN A 52 -0.48 -19.60 8.61
CA GLN A 52 -1.82 -20.12 8.26
C GLN A 52 -2.98 -19.42 8.99
N ASP A 53 -2.74 -18.27 9.62
CA ASP A 53 -3.80 -17.44 10.20
C ASP A 53 -4.38 -16.51 9.12
N LEU A 54 -5.14 -17.12 8.21
CA LEU A 54 -5.74 -16.41 7.08
C LEU A 54 -6.82 -15.40 7.52
N ALA A 55 -7.47 -15.64 8.66
CA ALA A 55 -8.44 -14.73 9.23
C ALA A 55 -7.77 -13.41 9.64
N MET A 56 -6.67 -13.48 10.39
CA MET A 56 -5.96 -12.28 10.78
C MET A 56 -5.19 -11.65 9.63
N ALA A 57 -4.67 -12.45 8.70
CA ALA A 57 -4.06 -11.93 7.47
C ALA A 57 -5.06 -11.09 6.67
N LEU A 58 -6.33 -11.52 6.57
CA LEU A 58 -7.38 -10.78 5.86
C LEU A 58 -7.70 -9.44 6.53
N VAL A 59 -7.73 -9.39 7.86
CA VAL A 59 -7.93 -8.13 8.60
C VAL A 59 -6.79 -7.15 8.30
N ARG A 60 -5.53 -7.63 8.36
CA ARG A 60 -4.35 -6.77 8.15
C ARG A 60 -4.22 -6.25 6.73
N ILE A 61 -4.50 -7.07 5.73
CA ILE A 61 -4.44 -6.59 4.34
C ILE A 61 -5.62 -5.65 4.02
N THR A 62 -6.76 -5.82 4.68
CA THR A 62 -7.90 -4.91 4.54
C THR A 62 -7.56 -3.53 5.12
N GLU A 63 -6.90 -3.48 6.28
CA GLU A 63 -6.36 -2.23 6.85
C GLU A 63 -5.42 -1.52 5.85
N ALA A 64 -4.54 -2.25 5.15
CA ALA A 64 -3.67 -1.68 4.13
C ALA A 64 -4.46 -1.11 2.92
N CYS A 65 -5.51 -1.82 2.49
CA CYS A 65 -6.39 -1.38 1.41
C CYS A 65 -7.21 -0.13 1.78
N GLU A 66 -7.71 -0.06 3.02
CA GLU A 66 -8.46 1.09 3.52
C GLU A 66 -7.60 2.35 3.57
N LEU A 67 -6.36 2.24 4.07
CA LEU A 67 -5.39 3.34 4.06
C LEU A 67 -5.07 3.81 2.65
N GLU A 68 -4.94 2.89 1.68
CA GLU A 68 -4.67 3.23 0.28
C GLU A 68 -5.88 3.86 -0.43
N SER A 69 -7.10 3.41 -0.09
CA SER A 69 -8.34 3.85 -0.77
C SER A 69 -8.63 5.35 -0.64
N GLN A 70 -8.02 6.01 0.34
CA GLN A 70 -8.09 7.46 0.52
C GLN A 70 -7.34 8.23 -0.58
N TYR A 71 -6.37 7.58 -1.23
CA TYR A 71 -5.43 8.21 -2.14
C TYR A 71 -5.51 7.66 -3.57
N HIS A 72 -5.89 6.39 -3.74
CA HIS A 72 -5.93 5.71 -5.04
C HIS A 72 -7.26 5.00 -5.29
N GLN A 73 -7.74 5.07 -6.54
CA GLN A 73 -8.89 4.27 -6.99
C GLN A 73 -8.50 2.81 -7.29
N ASN A 74 -7.27 2.59 -7.74
CA ASN A 74 -6.73 1.25 -7.98
C ASN A 74 -5.78 0.88 -6.84
N LEU A 75 -6.19 -0.12 -6.05
CA LEU A 75 -5.48 -0.51 -4.83
C LEU A 75 -4.36 -1.50 -5.17
N ALA A 76 -3.11 -1.11 -4.94
CA ALA A 76 -1.95 -1.99 -5.10
C ALA A 76 -2.06 -3.26 -4.25
N TRP A 77 -2.69 -3.16 -3.07
CA TRP A 77 -2.87 -4.30 -2.16
C TRP A 77 -4.12 -5.14 -2.46
N GLY A 78 -5.00 -4.69 -3.35
CA GLY A 78 -6.25 -5.37 -3.72
C GLY A 78 -6.05 -6.83 -4.14
N PRO A 79 -5.12 -7.15 -5.06
CA PRO A 79 -4.86 -8.52 -5.47
C PRO A 79 -4.45 -9.46 -4.33
N LEU A 80 -3.70 -8.96 -3.34
CA LEU A 80 -3.30 -9.76 -2.18
C LEU A 80 -4.49 -10.01 -1.26
N ARG A 81 -5.34 -9.01 -1.02
CA ARG A 81 -6.59 -9.18 -0.26
C ARG A 81 -7.50 -10.22 -0.89
N ASP A 82 -7.69 -10.14 -2.21
CA ASP A 82 -8.57 -11.05 -2.92
C ASP A 82 -8.04 -12.50 -2.89
N LEU A 83 -6.72 -12.68 -2.98
CA LEU A 83 -6.07 -13.97 -2.80
C LEU A 83 -6.30 -14.54 -1.39
N ILE A 84 -6.08 -13.74 -0.33
CA ILE A 84 -6.28 -14.21 1.06
C ILE A 84 -7.75 -14.53 1.28
N SER A 85 -8.67 -13.67 0.84
CA SER A 85 -10.11 -13.89 0.93
C SER A 85 -10.50 -15.21 0.26
N TYR A 86 -10.03 -15.46 -0.95
CA TYR A 86 -10.27 -16.71 -1.66
C TYR A 86 -9.78 -17.94 -0.86
N ARG A 87 -8.55 -17.88 -0.32
CA ARG A 87 -7.97 -18.96 0.50
C ARG A 87 -8.70 -19.20 1.82
N SER A 88 -9.24 -18.15 2.43
CA SER A 88 -10.03 -18.26 3.67
C SER A 88 -11.38 -18.95 3.45
N HIS A 89 -11.94 -18.84 2.24
CA HIS A 89 -13.22 -19.46 1.88
C HIS A 89 -13.04 -20.89 1.34
N ASP A 90 -11.96 -21.15 0.58
CA ASP A 90 -11.68 -22.47 0.01
C ASP A 90 -10.65 -23.25 0.86
N GLY A 91 -11.16 -24.02 1.83
CA GLY A 91 -10.38 -25.04 2.54
C GLY A 91 -9.87 -26.19 1.64
N ARG A 92 -10.19 -26.19 0.34
CA ARG A 92 -9.69 -27.14 -0.68
C ARG A 92 -9.80 -26.47 -2.05
N MET A 93 -8.68 -26.27 -2.74
CA MET A 93 -8.50 -26.34 -4.21
C MET A 93 -7.29 -25.49 -4.64
N TYR A 94 -6.08 -25.98 -4.37
CA TYR A 94 -4.85 -25.36 -4.88
C TYR A 94 -4.33 -26.10 -6.12
N ARG A 95 -4.66 -25.58 -7.30
CA ARG A 95 -3.71 -25.51 -8.42
C ARG A 95 -4.25 -24.53 -9.46
N CYS A 96 -3.35 -23.69 -9.98
CA CYS A 96 -3.61 -22.67 -11.00
C CYS A 96 -4.24 -21.39 -10.42
N LEU A 97 -3.40 -20.38 -10.16
CA LEU A 97 -3.65 -18.95 -10.43
C LEU A 97 -2.50 -18.10 -9.84
N LEU A 98 -1.26 -18.42 -10.24
CA LEU A 98 -0.25 -17.38 -10.35
C LEU A 98 -0.13 -17.09 -11.85
N PRO A 99 -0.32 -15.86 -12.32
CA PRO A 99 0.04 -15.52 -13.68
C PRO A 99 1.56 -15.68 -13.80
N THR A 100 1.98 -16.61 -14.64
CA THR A 100 3.34 -16.70 -15.15
C THR A 100 3.65 -15.42 -15.91
N SER A 101 4.05 -14.36 -15.20
CA SER A 101 4.78 -13.26 -15.81
C SER A 101 6.27 -13.58 -15.68
N ARG A 102 6.77 -14.30 -16.68
CA ARG A 102 8.19 -14.31 -17.00
C ARG A 102 8.30 -14.21 -18.52
N ASN A 103 7.98 -13.01 -19.01
CA ASN A 103 8.46 -12.61 -20.32
C ASN A 103 9.96 -12.31 -20.23
N ASP A 104 10.64 -12.75 -21.29
CA ASP A 104 11.93 -12.31 -21.81
C ASP A 104 13.21 -12.84 -21.14
N LEU A 105 13.89 -13.72 -21.88
CA LEU A 105 15.17 -13.38 -22.52
C LEU A 105 15.37 -14.30 -23.73
N GLY A 106 15.50 -13.68 -24.91
CA GLY A 106 15.80 -14.37 -26.15
C GLY A 106 17.23 -14.90 -26.23
N ALA A 107 17.41 -15.88 -27.11
CA ALA A 107 18.54 -16.10 -27.99
C ALA A 107 18.11 -17.10 -29.07
#